data_AF-A0A0F8ZEH0-F1
#
_entry.id   AF-A0A0F8ZEH0-F1
#
_cell.length_a   1.000
_cell.length_b   1.000
_cell.length_c   1.000
_cell.angle_alpha   90.00
_cell.angle_beta   90.00
_cell.angle_gamma   90.00
#
_symmetry.space_group_name_H-M   'P 1'
#
loop_
_entity.id
_entity.type
_entity.pdbx_description
1 polymer ?
#
loop_
_entity_poly.entity_id
_entity_poly.type
_entity_poly.pdbx_seq_one_letter_code
_entity_poly.pdbx_strand_id
1 'polypeptide(L)'
;MNQVNSPIIIVGRYAGTPIDKLPNSYLRWMITQDFPKDWLEAARKKLKESDYNDLHLNVSRHAIDMFSKRFIDRWLNSESSRSDGDGLATYMAKLAEKAWEKGKDVSKKRHKDDGIVKEYLGIKWVFGVNPNYPDYKDVITVMPSLSRE
;
A
#
# COMPACT_ATOMS: atom_id res chain seq x y z
N MET A 1 2.08 24.20 27.31
CA MET A 1 2.05 22.97 26.48
C MET A 1 3.47 22.53 26.27
N ASN A 2 3.89 21.39 26.82
CA ASN A 2 5.25 20.90 26.65
C ASN A 2 5.44 20.49 25.19
N GLN A 3 6.38 21.15 24.49
CA GLN A 3 6.87 20.68 23.20
C GLN A 3 7.55 19.34 23.44
N VAL A 4 6.84 18.24 23.16
CA VAL A 4 7.49 16.93 23.03
C VAL A 4 8.34 17.04 21.78
N ASN A 5 9.65 17.18 21.96
CA ASN A 5 10.59 17.24 20.85
C ASN A 5 10.40 15.98 20.00
N SER A 6 10.02 16.17 18.74
CA SER A 6 9.86 15.06 17.80
C SER A 6 11.20 14.34 17.66
N PRO A 7 11.23 13.00 17.66
CA PRO A 7 12.46 12.25 17.50
C PRO A 7 13.19 12.65 16.21
N ILE A 8 14.52 12.70 16.29
CA ILE A 8 15.39 13.10 15.18
C ILE A 8 15.84 11.84 14.46
N ILE A 9 15.69 11.82 13.14
CA ILE A 9 16.25 10.73 12.35
C ILE A 9 17.77 10.83 12.33
N ILE A 10 18.47 9.73 12.65
CA ILE A 10 19.94 9.69 12.70
C ILE A 10 20.56 8.93 11.53
N VAL A 11 19.75 8.43 10.58
CA VAL A 11 20.20 7.63 9.44
C VAL A 11 19.66 8.13 8.10
N GLY A 12 20.38 7.82 7.03
CA GLY A 12 19.96 8.06 5.65
C GLY A 12 19.97 9.52 5.23
N ARG A 13 19.26 9.81 4.12
CA ARG A 13 19.26 11.12 3.44
C ARG A 13 18.82 12.29 4.34
N TYR A 14 18.01 12.04 5.36
CA TYR A 14 17.42 13.08 6.19
C TYR A 14 18.02 13.16 7.60
N ALA A 15 19.17 12.51 7.86
CA ALA A 15 19.82 12.52 9.17
C ALA A 15 19.95 13.95 9.75
N GLY A 16 19.60 14.12 11.02
CA GLY A 16 19.52 15.42 11.71
C GLY A 16 18.16 16.12 11.63
N THR A 17 17.20 15.58 10.89
CA THR A 17 15.86 16.19 10.73
C THR A 17 14.85 15.61 11.73
N PRO A 18 14.02 16.44 12.39
CA PRO A 18 12.87 15.97 13.16
C PRO A 18 11.88 15.16 12.29
N ILE A 19 11.36 14.06 12.81
CA ILE A 19 10.50 13.13 12.05
C ILE A 19 9.22 13.81 11.56
N ASP A 20 8.63 14.69 12.35
CA ASP A 20 7.47 15.50 11.98
C ASP A 20 7.75 16.51 10.84
N LYS A 21 9.00 16.70 10.43
CA LYS A 21 9.38 17.53 9.28
C LYS A 21 9.72 16.74 8.03
N LEU A 22 9.78 15.40 8.11
CA LEU A 22 10.12 14.55 6.97
C LEU A 22 9.00 14.53 5.92
N PRO A 23 9.32 14.37 4.62
CA PRO A 23 8.30 14.22 3.58
C PRO A 23 7.38 13.01 3.84
N ASN A 24 6.09 13.12 3.53
CA ASN A 24 5.12 12.04 3.76
C ASN A 24 5.51 10.74 3.06
N SER A 25 6.10 10.82 1.86
CA SER A 25 6.62 9.65 1.13
C SER A 25 7.71 8.91 1.92
N TYR A 26 8.59 9.66 2.58
CA TYR A 26 9.65 9.10 3.40
C TYR A 26 9.10 8.54 4.71
N LEU A 27 8.14 9.22 5.34
CA LEU A 27 7.45 8.72 6.53
C LEU A 27 6.72 7.40 6.24
N ARG A 28 6.09 7.28 5.07
CA ARG A 28 5.45 6.05 4.60
C ARG A 28 6.43 4.91 4.33
N TRP A 29 7.62 5.21 3.84
CA TRP A 29 8.68 4.21 3.76
C TRP A 29 9.15 3.81 5.17
N MET A 30 9.35 4.78 6.07
CA MET A 30 9.91 4.55 7.40
C MET A 30 9.08 3.56 8.24
N ILE A 31 7.75 3.69 8.21
CA ILE A 31 6.80 2.80 8.90
C ILE A 31 6.73 1.36 8.39
N THR A 32 7.29 1.06 7.20
CA THR A 32 7.39 -0.31 6.70
C THR A 32 8.70 -0.99 7.11
N GLN A 33 9.61 -0.24 7.75
CA GLN A 33 10.90 -0.72 8.22
C GLN A 33 10.90 -0.96 9.74
N ASP A 34 11.98 -1.56 10.24
CA ASP A 34 12.19 -1.83 11.66
C ASP A 34 12.90 -0.65 12.36
N PHE A 35 12.19 0.47 12.50
CA PHE A 35 12.68 1.65 13.23
C PHE A 35 12.20 1.67 14.70
N PRO A 36 12.86 2.45 15.57
CA PRO A 36 12.41 2.66 16.95
C PRO A 36 10.93 3.05 17.05
N LYS A 37 10.23 2.51 18.05
CA LYS A 37 8.77 2.65 18.18
C LYS A 37 8.31 4.11 18.25
N ASP A 38 9.04 4.95 18.96
CA ASP A 38 8.80 6.39 19.11
C ASP A 38 8.90 7.15 17.77
N TRP A 39 9.84 6.73 16.90
CA TRP A 39 9.97 7.29 15.55
C TRP A 39 8.74 6.96 14.70
N LEU A 40 8.29 5.71 14.78
CA LEU A 40 7.14 5.24 14.03
C LEU A 40 5.84 5.87 14.52
N GLU A 41 5.71 6.13 15.82
CA GLU A 41 4.58 6.88 16.39
C GLU A 41 4.55 8.33 15.90
N ALA A 42 5.69 9.03 15.88
CA ALA A 42 5.78 10.38 15.36
C ALA A 42 5.43 10.46 13.85
N ALA A 43 5.89 9.48 13.07
CA ALA A 43 5.56 9.36 11.65
C ALA A 43 4.05 9.17 11.42
N ARG A 44 3.43 8.27 12.19
CA ARG A 44 1.99 7.99 12.13
C ARG A 44 1.15 9.20 12.47
N LYS A 45 1.53 9.91 13.54
CA LYS A 45 0.83 11.12 13.96
C LYS A 45 0.76 12.13 12.82
N LYS A 46 1.92 12.43 12.21
CA LYS A 46 1.98 13.34 11.08
C LYS A 46 1.20 12.84 9.87
N LEU A 47 1.32 11.56 9.51
CA LEU A 47 0.58 11.01 8.37
C LEU A 47 -0.93 11.10 8.58
N LYS A 48 -1.40 10.85 9.80
CA LYS A 48 -2.82 10.94 10.18
C LYS A 48 -3.36 12.37 10.12
N GLU A 49 -2.54 13.34 10.52
CA GLU A 49 -2.86 14.78 10.51
C GLU A 49 -2.71 15.42 9.13
N SER A 50 -2.17 14.70 8.14
CA SER A 50 -1.98 15.23 6.79
C SER A 50 -3.26 15.16 5.97
N ASP A 51 -3.55 16.21 5.21
CA ASP A 51 -4.64 16.22 4.21
C ASP A 51 -4.49 15.15 3.12
N TYR A 52 -3.31 14.52 3.01
CA TYR A 52 -3.00 13.44 2.09
C TYR A 52 -2.96 12.06 2.78
N ASN A 53 -3.77 11.87 3.84
CA ASN A 53 -3.90 10.63 4.62
C ASN A 53 -4.70 9.52 3.91
N ASP A 54 -4.72 9.50 2.58
CA ASP A 54 -5.37 8.42 1.85
C ASP A 54 -4.74 7.09 2.25
N LEU A 55 -5.60 6.11 2.51
CA LEU A 55 -5.29 4.76 2.94
C LEU A 55 -4.20 4.18 2.01
N HIS A 56 -2.93 4.22 2.40
CA HIS A 56 -1.84 3.91 1.46
C HIS A 56 -1.71 2.41 1.29
N LEU A 57 -2.40 1.92 0.27
CA LEU A 57 -2.16 0.61 -0.30
C LEU A 57 -1.07 0.75 -1.35
N ASN A 58 0.15 0.36 -0.98
CA ASN A 58 1.28 0.47 -1.88
C ASN A 58 1.25 -0.69 -2.88
N VAL A 59 1.39 -0.38 -4.16
CA VAL A 59 1.41 -1.38 -5.22
C VAL A 59 2.85 -1.59 -5.66
N SER A 60 3.39 -2.78 -5.41
CA SER A 60 4.76 -3.08 -5.81
C SER A 60 4.93 -3.03 -7.34
N ARG A 61 6.14 -2.72 -7.81
CA ARG A 61 6.46 -2.76 -9.25
C ARG A 61 6.15 -4.13 -9.86
N HIS A 62 6.44 -5.21 -9.12
CA HIS A 62 6.11 -6.56 -9.55
C HIS A 62 4.60 -6.75 -9.76
N ALA A 63 3.77 -6.23 -8.86
CA ALA A 63 2.33 -6.28 -9.01
C ALA A 63 1.84 -5.48 -10.23
N ILE A 64 2.40 -4.29 -10.48
CA ILE A 64 2.10 -3.49 -11.68
C ILE A 64 2.47 -4.26 -12.96
N ASP A 65 3.64 -4.89 -12.99
CA ASP A 65 4.08 -5.71 -14.12
C ASP A 65 3.15 -6.92 -14.35
N MET A 66 2.72 -7.59 -13.28
CA MET A 66 1.79 -8.71 -13.40
C MET A 66 0.40 -8.25 -13.83
N PHE A 67 -0.05 -7.08 -13.36
CA PHE A 67 -1.32 -6.51 -13.76
C PHE A 67 -1.31 -6.11 -15.23
N SER A 68 -0.29 -5.38 -15.67
CA SER A 68 -0.15 -4.97 -17.08
C SER A 68 -0.05 -6.17 -18.03
N LYS A 69 0.55 -7.28 -17.63
CA LYS A 69 0.60 -8.49 -18.47
C LYS A 69 -0.74 -9.23 -18.58
N ARG A 70 -1.61 -9.12 -17.57
CA ARG A 70 -2.76 -10.04 -17.41
C ARG A 70 -4.12 -9.34 -17.51
N PHE A 71 -4.15 -8.05 -17.21
CA PHE A 71 -5.39 -7.29 -16.98
C PHE A 71 -5.34 -5.88 -17.58
N ILE A 72 -4.38 -5.56 -18.46
CA ILE A 72 -4.26 -4.23 -19.06
C ILE A 72 -5.53 -3.80 -19.80
N ASP A 73 -6.21 -4.74 -20.45
CA ASP A 73 -7.46 -4.48 -21.15
C ASP A 73 -8.55 -3.94 -20.21
N ARG A 74 -8.53 -4.31 -18.93
CA ARG A 74 -9.50 -3.77 -17.96
C ARG A 74 -9.32 -2.28 -17.72
N TRP A 75 -8.06 -1.83 -17.68
CA TRP A 75 -7.74 -0.41 -17.56
C TRP A 75 -8.03 0.32 -18.87
N LEU A 76 -7.59 -0.22 -20.01
CA LEU A 76 -7.87 0.38 -21.31
C LEU A 76 -9.38 0.52 -21.53
N ASN A 77 -10.17 -0.50 -21.20
CA ASN A 77 -11.63 -0.44 -21.34
C ASN A 77 -12.31 0.48 -20.33
N SER A 78 -11.74 0.71 -19.13
CA SER A 78 -12.31 1.66 -18.17
C SER A 78 -12.00 3.13 -18.51
N GLU A 79 -10.83 3.39 -19.09
CA GLU A 79 -10.33 4.75 -19.35
C GLU A 79 -10.44 5.20 -20.81
N SER A 80 -10.76 4.29 -21.75
CA SER A 80 -10.78 4.54 -23.22
C SER A 80 -11.65 5.72 -23.70
N SER A 81 -12.46 6.33 -22.84
CA SER A 81 -13.34 7.45 -23.17
C SER A 81 -13.12 8.71 -22.30
N ARG A 82 -12.12 8.75 -21.41
CA ARG A 82 -11.94 9.86 -20.46
C ARG A 82 -10.61 10.57 -20.69
N SER A 83 -10.68 11.87 -21.01
CA SER A 83 -9.49 12.73 -21.17
C SER A 83 -8.69 12.89 -19.87
N ASP A 84 -9.36 12.77 -18.72
CA ASP A 84 -8.77 12.81 -17.36
C ASP A 84 -8.82 11.43 -16.67
N GLY A 85 -8.65 10.36 -17.45
CA GLY A 85 -8.63 9.00 -16.91
C GLY A 85 -7.48 8.74 -15.94
N ASP A 86 -7.67 7.81 -15.01
CA ASP A 86 -6.61 7.41 -14.09
C ASP A 86 -5.46 6.73 -14.86
N GLY A 87 -4.21 7.09 -14.56
CA GLY A 87 -3.06 6.31 -15.00
C GLY A 87 -3.09 4.88 -14.40
N LEU A 88 -2.46 3.92 -15.08
CA LEU A 88 -2.51 2.49 -14.71
C LEU A 88 -2.24 2.22 -13.22
N ALA A 89 -1.20 2.86 -12.65
CA ALA A 89 -0.83 2.68 -11.25
C ALA A 89 -1.94 3.17 -10.30
N THR A 90 -2.54 4.32 -10.59
CA THR A 90 -3.65 4.89 -9.81
C THR A 90 -4.89 4.03 -9.92
N TYR A 91 -5.24 3.61 -11.14
CA TYR A 91 -6.36 2.70 -11.39
C TYR A 91 -6.20 1.39 -10.60
N MET A 92 -5.00 0.79 -10.66
CA MET A 92 -4.70 -0.44 -9.95
C MET A 92 -4.76 -0.27 -8.44
N ALA A 93 -4.26 0.84 -7.88
CA ALA A 93 -4.33 1.12 -6.45
C ALA A 93 -5.79 1.20 -5.96
N LYS A 94 -6.65 1.96 -6.66
CA LYS A 94 -8.09 2.05 -6.36
C LYS A 94 -8.78 0.69 -6.45
N LEU A 95 -8.40 -0.14 -7.42
CA LEU A 95 -8.97 -1.48 -7.59
C LEU A 95 -8.52 -2.44 -6.48
N ALA A 96 -7.27 -2.30 -6.03
CA ALA A 96 -6.73 -3.06 -4.91
C ALA A 96 -7.38 -2.66 -3.58
N GLU A 97 -7.65 -1.37 -3.35
CA GLU A 97 -8.40 -0.91 -2.18
C GLU A 97 -9.80 -1.54 -2.14
N LYS A 98 -10.51 -1.51 -3.28
CA LYS A 98 -11.80 -2.19 -3.40
C LYS A 98 -11.68 -3.69 -3.16
N ALA A 99 -10.62 -4.33 -3.64
CA ALA A 99 -10.37 -5.75 -3.40
C ALA A 99 -10.08 -6.04 -1.92
N TRP A 100 -9.41 -5.13 -1.23
CA TRP A 100 -9.16 -5.25 0.21
C TRP A 100 -10.46 -5.17 1.02
N GLU A 101 -11.29 -4.17 0.72
CA GLU A 101 -12.54 -3.89 1.45
C GLU A 101 -13.65 -4.90 1.12
N LYS A 102 -13.79 -5.25 -0.16
CA LYS A 102 -14.95 -5.99 -0.70
C LYS A 102 -14.61 -7.36 -1.25
N GLY A 103 -13.32 -7.69 -1.39
CA GLY A 103 -12.89 -8.97 -1.94
C GLY A 103 -13.13 -10.12 -0.97
N LYS A 104 -13.45 -11.28 -1.53
CA LYS A 104 -13.61 -12.52 -0.77
C LYS A 104 -12.25 -12.98 -0.26
N ASP A 105 -12.12 -13.22 1.03
CA ASP A 105 -10.90 -13.81 1.57
C ASP A 105 -10.78 -15.28 1.12
N VAL A 106 -9.70 -15.59 0.41
CA VAL A 106 -9.43 -16.93 -0.12
C VAL A 106 -8.09 -17.50 0.37
N SER A 107 -7.53 -16.90 1.43
CA SER A 107 -6.29 -17.38 2.05
C SER A 107 -6.52 -18.74 2.73
N LYS A 108 -5.97 -19.83 2.16
CA LYS A 108 -6.22 -21.23 2.60
C LYS A 108 -5.37 -21.70 3.80
N LYS A 109 -5.23 -20.84 4.83
CA LYS A 109 -4.29 -20.92 5.98
C LYS A 109 -3.06 -20.06 5.71
N ARG A 110 -2.87 -19.02 6.55
CA ARG A 110 -1.72 -18.11 6.51
C ARG A 110 -0.43 -18.91 6.56
N HIS A 111 0.29 -19.01 5.44
CA HIS A 111 1.72 -19.27 5.55
C HIS A 111 2.35 -17.99 6.12
N LYS A 112 3.33 -18.17 7.00
CA LYS A 112 3.99 -17.09 7.73
C LYS A 112 4.61 -16.03 6.79
N ASP A 113 4.79 -16.40 5.52
CA ASP A 113 5.43 -15.60 4.47
C ASP A 113 4.47 -15.24 3.31
N ASP A 114 3.27 -15.84 3.25
CA ASP A 114 2.29 -15.62 2.17
C ASP A 114 1.12 -14.78 2.71
N GLY A 115 1.08 -13.51 2.31
CA GLY A 115 0.14 -12.52 2.79
C GLY A 115 -1.37 -12.84 2.59
N ILE A 116 -2.23 -11.86 2.85
CA ILE A 116 -3.68 -12.02 2.74
C ILE A 116 -4.07 -12.03 1.26
N VAL A 117 -4.78 -13.07 0.81
CA VAL A 117 -5.26 -13.17 -0.57
C VAL A 117 -6.74 -12.84 -0.62
N LYS A 118 -7.09 -11.75 -1.31
CA LYS A 118 -8.48 -11.38 -1.60
C LYS A 118 -8.80 -11.65 -3.07
N GLU A 119 -9.94 -12.27 -3.32
CA GLU A 119 -10.47 -12.42 -4.66
C GLU A 119 -11.50 -11.32 -4.94
N TYR A 120 -11.28 -10.55 -5.99
CA TYR A 120 -12.16 -9.46 -6.43
C TYR A 120 -12.15 -9.34 -7.95
N LEU A 121 -13.35 -9.37 -8.56
CA LEU A 121 -13.56 -9.31 -10.01
C LEU A 121 -12.77 -10.38 -10.78
N GLY A 122 -12.68 -11.60 -10.27
CA GLY A 122 -11.90 -12.68 -10.89
C GLY A 122 -10.38 -12.48 -10.84
N ILE A 123 -9.91 -11.53 -10.04
CA ILE A 123 -8.48 -11.31 -9.76
C ILE A 123 -8.22 -11.69 -8.31
N LYS A 124 -7.16 -12.47 -8.06
CA LYS A 124 -6.60 -12.68 -6.74
C LYS A 124 -5.53 -11.65 -6.48
N TRP A 125 -5.75 -10.85 -5.45
CA TRP A 125 -4.87 -9.80 -4.95
C TRP A 125 -4.13 -10.32 -3.73
N VAL A 126 -2.80 -10.37 -3.82
CA VAL A 126 -1.94 -10.84 -2.72
C VAL A 126 -1.41 -9.63 -1.97
N PHE A 127 -1.87 -9.46 -0.73
CA PHE A 127 -1.50 -8.37 0.14
C PHE A 127 -0.46 -8.82 1.17
N GLY A 128 0.74 -8.27 1.08
CA GLY A 128 1.68 -8.25 2.18
C GLY A 128 1.14 -7.38 3.29
N VAL A 129 0.88 -7.97 4.46
CA VAL A 129 0.41 -7.24 5.62
C VAL A 129 1.43 -7.41 6.72
N ASN A 130 2.04 -6.30 7.11
CA ASN A 130 2.97 -6.31 8.22
C ASN A 130 2.18 -6.57 9.51
N PRO A 131 2.48 -7.63 10.30
CA PRO A 131 1.73 -7.96 11.50
C PRO A 131 1.84 -6.88 12.58
N ASN A 132 2.94 -6.12 12.60
CA ASN A 132 3.12 -5.00 13.52
C ASN A 132 2.36 -3.76 13.04
N TYR A 133 2.06 -3.68 11.74
CA TYR A 133 1.52 -2.48 11.08
C TYR A 133 0.43 -2.84 10.04
N PRO A 134 -0.73 -3.35 10.50
CA PRO A 134 -1.74 -3.94 9.61
C PRO A 134 -2.45 -2.93 8.69
N ASP A 135 -2.38 -1.63 9.01
CA ASP A 135 -2.93 -0.56 8.17
C ASP A 135 -2.13 -0.36 6.88
N TYR A 136 -0.85 -0.74 6.88
CA TYR A 136 0.05 -0.62 5.74
C TYR A 136 0.14 -1.95 5.03
N LYS A 137 -0.38 -1.95 3.80
CA LYS A 137 -0.59 -3.14 3.01
C LYS A 137 0.06 -2.94 1.66
N ASP A 138 0.85 -3.91 1.26
CA ASP A 138 1.51 -3.93 -0.04
C ASP A 138 0.80 -4.92 -0.95
N VAL A 139 0.41 -4.51 -2.16
CA VAL A 139 0.09 -5.50 -3.21
C VAL A 139 1.41 -6.04 -3.73
N ILE A 140 1.67 -7.28 -3.36
CA ILE A 140 2.88 -8.00 -3.76
C ILE A 140 2.70 -8.49 -5.19
N THR A 141 1.55 -9.09 -5.50
CA THR A 141 1.26 -9.62 -6.83
C THR A 141 -0.23 -9.74 -7.08
N VAL A 142 -0.60 -9.91 -8.36
CA VAL A 142 -1.96 -10.19 -8.81
C VAL A 142 -1.97 -11.38 -9.75
N MET A 143 -3.01 -12.23 -9.66
CA MET A 143 -3.14 -13.41 -10.52
C MET A 143 -4.60 -13.68 -10.86
N PRO A 144 -4.89 -14.41 -11.95
CA PRO A 144 -6.25 -14.79 -12.27
C PRO A 144 -6.83 -15.65 -11.15
N SER A 145 -8.11 -15.45 -10.84
CA SER A 145 -8.83 -16.49 -10.13
C SER A 145 -8.99 -17.66 -11.07
N LEU A 146 -8.43 -18.81 -10.71
CA LEU A 146 -8.77 -20.09 -11.34
C LEU A 146 -10.22 -20.40 -10.93
N SER A 147 -11.18 -19.76 -11.58
CA SER A 147 -12.50 -20.34 -11.73
C SER A 147 -12.28 -21.59 -12.57
N ARG A 148 -12.14 -22.74 -11.92
CA ARG A 148 -12.53 -23.98 -12.57
C ARG A 148 -14.01 -23.79 -12.92
N GLU A 149 -14.29 -23.76 -14.21
CA GLU A 149 -15.62 -24.09 -14.75
C GLU A 149 -16.14 -25.39 -14.12
#